data_AF-I0TCD3-F1
#
_entry.id   AF-I0TCD3-F1
#
_cell.length_a   1.000
_cell.length_b   1.000
_cell.length_c   1.000
_cell.angle_alpha   90.00
_cell.angle_beta   90.00
_cell.angle_gamma   90.00
#
_symmetry.space_group_name_H-M   'P 1'
#
loop_
_entity.id
_entity.type
_entity.pdbx_description
1 polymer ?
#
loop_
_entity_poly.entity_id
_entity_poly.type
_entity_poly.pdbx_seq_one_letter_code
_entity_poly.pdbx_strand_id
1 'polypeptide(L)'
;MSIDNITKTVFVLVLFFALSGCTIKKEPFSPSLQYVLNQFSKEHPEYNVIQIQVSKINNYNLLFMTGLGAYDPDMIDGYYIYNGKLITYFQTDSLDRTHIVDTKVLKKYSGKIDGYRNVFQSKGITEPIQRAFFITNENRIVRIPKGFSLLSKGGYVDTNVIKNTGLKKFLHNYIENAPSVLYELRFKQEKGKQYVIFRPMIFYDSSKLNGYFFWNGHLIVLYDLKQSGDLLNKQNILHSHKIPNYRSLLIDDWNFPYPIKLEIINDEAIKELSLEEGYFL
;
A
#
# COMPACT_ATOMS: atom_id res chain seq x y z
N MET A 1 51.55 14.33 42.75
CA MET A 1 50.13 13.92 42.53
C MET A 1 49.96 12.55 43.15
N SER A 2 48.99 12.37 44.07
CA SER A 2 48.70 11.07 44.68
C SER A 2 48.26 10.06 43.62
N ILE A 3 48.67 8.80 43.77
CA ILE A 3 48.26 7.66 42.93
C ILE A 3 46.73 7.60 42.79
N ASP A 4 45.98 7.97 43.84
CA ASP A 4 44.52 8.02 43.84
C ASP A 4 43.91 9.00 42.82
N ASN A 5 44.59 10.13 42.55
CA ASN A 5 44.12 11.10 41.56
C ASN A 5 44.36 10.62 40.13
N ILE A 6 45.39 9.82 39.90
CA ILE A 6 45.68 9.22 38.59
C ILE A 6 44.64 8.15 38.29
N THR A 7 44.34 7.27 39.25
CA THR A 7 43.34 6.20 39.08
C THR A 7 41.93 6.75 38.83
N LYS A 8 41.53 7.80 39.56
CA LYS A 8 40.22 8.47 39.34
C LYS A 8 40.15 9.13 37.97
N THR A 9 41.22 9.79 37.52
CA THR A 9 41.25 10.48 36.22
C THR A 9 41.18 9.48 35.07
N VAL A 10 41.91 8.37 35.16
CA VAL A 10 41.88 7.28 34.17
C VAL A 10 40.49 6.64 34.11
N PHE A 11 39.85 6.41 35.26
CA PHE A 11 38.51 5.81 35.31
C PHE A 11 37.44 6.70 34.66
N VAL A 12 37.50 8.02 34.90
CA VAL A 12 36.59 9.01 34.29
C VAL A 12 36.79 9.09 32.77
N LEU A 13 38.04 9.04 32.30
CA LEU A 13 38.36 9.03 30.86
C LEU A 13 37.86 7.75 30.18
N VAL A 14 38.04 6.59 30.78
CA VAL A 14 37.52 5.31 30.26
C VAL A 14 35.99 5.30 30.21
N LEU A 15 35.31 5.87 31.22
CA LEU A 15 33.85 6.03 31.20
C LEU A 15 33.40 6.98 30.08
N PHE A 16 34.11 8.09 29.87
CA PHE A 16 33.82 9.03 28.78
C PHE A 16 34.02 8.41 27.39
N PHE A 17 35.08 7.61 27.20
CA PHE A 17 35.30 6.85 25.96
C PHE A 17 34.26 5.74 25.76
N ALA A 18 33.83 5.06 26.83
CA ALA A 18 32.76 4.07 26.77
C ALA A 18 31.39 4.69 26.44
N LEU A 19 31.11 5.91 26.92
CA LEU A 19 29.87 6.64 26.66
C LEU A 19 29.85 7.33 25.28
N SER A 20 31.00 7.77 24.77
CA SER A 20 31.13 8.39 23.44
C SER A 20 31.16 7.38 22.28
N GLY A 21 31.41 6.10 22.57
CA GLY A 21 31.31 5.01 21.60
C GLY A 21 29.88 4.56 21.27
N CYS A 22 28.88 4.97 22.06
CA CYS A 22 27.46 4.73 21.77
C CYS A 22 26.96 5.73 20.73
N THR A 23 27.41 5.57 19.48
CA THR A 23 26.68 6.14 18.35
C THR A 23 25.34 5.41 18.26
N ILE A 24 24.27 6.01 18.79
CA ILE A 24 22.91 5.50 18.59
C ILE A 24 22.73 5.41 17.08
N LYS A 25 22.65 4.18 16.57
CA LYS A 25 22.41 3.95 15.14
C LYS A 25 21.11 4.65 14.81
N LYS A 26 21.20 5.74 14.07
CA LYS A 26 20.03 6.53 13.69
C LYS A 26 19.12 5.62 12.87
N GLU A 27 17.96 5.28 13.40
CA GLU A 27 16.95 4.53 12.67
C GLU A 27 16.26 5.47 11.67
N PRO A 28 15.84 4.96 10.50
CA PRO A 28 15.19 5.79 9.50
C PRO A 28 13.76 6.19 9.88
N PHE A 29 13.15 5.55 10.87
CA PHE A 29 11.72 5.72 11.17
C PHE A 29 11.50 6.61 12.39
N SER A 30 10.54 7.53 12.29
CA SER A 30 10.10 8.35 13.42
C SER A 30 9.50 7.49 14.56
N PRO A 31 9.47 7.97 15.81
CA PRO A 31 8.86 7.22 16.92
C PRO A 31 7.40 6.84 16.67
N SER A 32 6.63 7.69 15.98
CA SER A 32 5.23 7.39 15.62
C SER A 32 5.14 6.25 14.60
N LEU A 33 6.03 6.22 13.62
CA LEU A 33 6.08 5.14 12.64
C LEU A 33 6.57 3.84 13.27
N GLN A 34 7.60 3.89 14.12
CA GLN A 34 8.09 2.74 14.87
C GLN A 34 6.97 2.13 15.73
N TYR A 35 6.17 2.96 16.41
CA TYR A 35 5.03 2.50 17.18
C TYR A 35 4.03 1.71 16.32
N VAL A 36 3.61 2.29 15.19
CA VAL A 36 2.63 1.64 14.30
C VAL A 36 3.22 0.37 13.66
N LEU A 37 4.49 0.40 13.24
CA LEU A 37 5.20 -0.77 12.71
C LEU A 37 5.28 -1.90 13.73
N ASN A 38 5.60 -1.58 14.99
CA ASN A 38 5.70 -2.55 16.06
C ASN A 38 4.33 -3.17 16.38
N GLN A 39 3.26 -2.39 16.38
CA GLN A 39 1.90 -2.91 16.57
C GLN A 39 1.51 -3.84 15.40
N PHE A 40 1.68 -3.38 14.16
CA PHE A 40 1.38 -4.18 12.97
C PHE A 40 2.17 -5.50 12.96
N SER A 41 3.46 -5.45 13.29
CA SER A 41 4.33 -6.64 13.33
C SER A 41 3.93 -7.63 14.43
N LYS A 42 3.36 -7.16 15.54
CA LYS A 42 2.86 -8.01 16.63
C LYS A 42 1.55 -8.68 16.26
N GLU A 43 0.67 -7.97 15.58
CA GLU A 43 -0.64 -8.49 15.15
C GLU A 43 -0.52 -9.44 13.96
N HIS A 44 0.52 -9.27 13.14
CA HIS A 44 0.76 -10.07 11.94
C HIS A 44 2.21 -10.61 11.89
N PRO A 45 2.60 -11.48 12.84
CA PRO A 45 3.97 -11.98 12.96
C PRO A 45 4.44 -12.78 11.73
N GLU A 46 3.53 -13.37 10.96
CA GLU A 46 3.76 -14.19 9.78
C GLU A 46 4.41 -13.43 8.61
N TYR A 47 4.21 -12.11 8.49
CA TYR A 47 4.78 -11.34 7.38
C TYR A 47 6.20 -10.90 7.68
N ASN A 48 7.15 -11.40 6.91
CA ASN A 48 8.55 -11.01 7.03
C ASN A 48 8.90 -9.75 6.22
N VAL A 49 8.00 -9.32 5.34
CA VAL A 49 8.11 -8.07 4.58
C VAL A 49 6.94 -7.16 4.95
N ILE A 50 7.24 -5.90 5.26
CA ILE A 50 6.25 -4.84 5.44
C ILE A 50 6.57 -3.73 4.45
N GLN A 51 5.65 -3.49 3.52
CA GLN A 51 5.75 -2.39 2.57
C GLN A 51 5.07 -1.16 3.16
N ILE A 52 5.81 -0.05 3.22
CA ILE A 52 5.30 1.27 3.53
C ILE A 52 5.17 2.04 2.22
N GLN A 53 3.97 2.48 1.91
CA GLN A 53 3.72 3.37 0.79
C GLN A 53 3.15 4.68 1.30
N VAL A 54 3.60 5.80 0.75
CA VAL A 54 3.08 7.12 1.10
C VAL A 54 2.63 7.88 -0.13
N SER A 55 1.53 8.61 0.01
CA SER A 55 0.90 9.35 -1.08
C SER A 55 0.17 10.57 -0.55
N LYS A 56 0.08 11.62 -1.36
CA LYS A 56 -0.76 12.79 -1.13
C LYS A 56 -1.92 12.78 -2.13
N ILE A 57 -3.13 12.89 -1.61
CA ILE A 57 -4.34 13.11 -2.40
C ILE A 57 -5.15 14.25 -1.80
N ASN A 58 -5.48 15.25 -2.63
CA ASN A 58 -6.04 16.52 -2.16
C ASN A 58 -5.20 17.12 -1.02
N ASN A 59 -5.83 17.35 0.14
CA ASN A 59 -5.21 17.87 1.34
C ASN A 59 -4.78 16.77 2.31
N TYR A 60 -4.92 15.50 1.95
CA TYR A 60 -4.61 14.36 2.81
C TYR A 60 -3.23 13.80 2.49
N ASN A 61 -2.45 13.60 3.55
CA ASN A 61 -1.18 12.88 3.50
C ASN A 61 -1.41 11.48 4.08
N LEU A 62 -1.20 10.46 3.27
CA LEU A 62 -1.59 9.08 3.56
C LEU A 62 -0.36 8.19 3.68
N LEU A 63 -0.45 7.20 4.57
CA LEU A 63 0.49 6.11 4.73
C LEU A 63 -0.27 4.79 4.67
N PHE A 64 0.19 3.89 3.83
CA PHE A 64 -0.28 2.52 3.70
C PHE A 64 0.80 1.57 4.19
N MET A 65 0.40 0.64 5.03
CA MET A 65 1.27 -0.42 5.56
C MET A 65 0.71 -1.76 5.12
N THR A 66 1.47 -2.50 4.33
CA THR A 66 1.05 -3.79 3.78
C THR A 66 1.99 -4.90 4.24
N GLY A 67 1.45 -5.92 4.91
CA GLY A 67 2.18 -7.15 5.23
C GLY A 67 2.22 -8.07 4.01
N LEU A 68 3.42 -8.54 3.66
CA LEU A 68 3.67 -9.32 2.46
C LEU A 68 4.58 -10.53 2.75
N GLY A 69 4.38 -11.61 2.01
CA GLY A 69 5.27 -12.79 2.04
C GLY A 69 6.56 -12.63 1.23
N ALA A 70 6.61 -11.64 0.33
CA ALA A 70 7.75 -11.28 -0.50
C ALA A 70 7.73 -9.78 -0.82
N TYR A 71 8.88 -9.21 -1.20
CA TYR A 71 8.93 -7.81 -1.58
C TYR A 71 8.62 -7.61 -3.07
N ASP A 72 8.03 -6.46 -3.37
CA ASP A 72 7.80 -5.96 -4.71
C ASP A 72 8.97 -5.11 -5.16
N PRO A 73 9.74 -5.50 -6.17
CA PRO A 73 10.87 -4.71 -6.65
C PRO A 73 10.45 -3.37 -7.29
N ASP A 74 9.21 -3.26 -7.78
CA ASP A 74 8.73 -2.09 -8.53
C ASP A 74 8.25 -0.96 -7.60
N MET A 75 8.14 -1.26 -6.30
CA MET A 75 7.64 -0.35 -5.27
C MET A 75 8.66 -0.20 -4.12
N ILE A 76 9.92 0.11 -4.47
CA ILE A 76 11.00 0.34 -3.50
C ILE A 76 11.88 1.51 -3.94
N ASP A 77 11.73 2.65 -3.27
CA ASP A 77 12.71 3.75 -3.31
C ASP A 77 13.90 3.46 -2.38
N GLY A 78 13.64 2.75 -1.28
CA GLY A 78 14.64 2.32 -0.33
C GLY A 78 14.08 1.33 0.69
N TYR A 79 14.96 0.69 1.44
CA TYR A 79 14.58 -0.31 2.43
C TYR A 79 15.45 -0.28 3.69
N TYR A 80 14.96 -0.92 4.75
CA TYR A 80 15.69 -1.10 6.00
C TYR A 80 15.28 -2.40 6.69
N ILE A 81 16.20 -3.03 7.43
CA ILE A 81 15.88 -4.20 8.26
C ILE A 81 15.62 -3.72 9.68
N TYR A 82 14.38 -3.87 10.13
CA TYR A 82 13.92 -3.39 11.44
C TYR A 82 13.28 -4.55 12.20
N ASN A 83 13.79 -4.84 13.39
CA ASN A 83 13.34 -5.95 14.23
C ASN A 83 13.23 -7.30 13.48
N GLY A 84 14.21 -7.59 12.61
CA GLY A 84 14.27 -8.82 11.83
C GLY A 84 13.33 -8.88 10.61
N LYS A 85 12.53 -7.84 10.35
CA LYS A 85 11.64 -7.75 9.20
C LYS A 85 12.20 -6.77 8.16
N LEU A 86 11.94 -7.06 6.88
CA LEU A 86 12.25 -6.15 5.79
C LEU A 86 11.17 -5.08 5.71
N ILE A 87 11.55 -3.82 5.88
CA ILE A 87 10.68 -2.68 5.66
C ILE A 87 11.07 -2.04 4.33
N THR A 88 10.17 -2.06 3.35
CA THR A 88 10.34 -1.33 2.09
C THR A 88 9.59 -0.02 2.13
N TYR A 89 10.08 0.99 1.42
CA TYR A 89 9.48 2.32 1.37
C TYR A 89 9.33 2.77 -0.07
N PHE A 90 8.16 3.32 -0.38
CA PHE A 90 7.84 3.88 -1.69
C PHE A 90 6.97 5.13 -1.56
N GLN A 91 7.28 6.15 -2.34
CA GLN A 91 6.56 7.42 -2.34
C GLN A 91 6.10 7.81 -3.75
N THR A 92 4.82 8.10 -3.92
CA THR A 92 4.23 8.44 -5.22
C THR A 92 4.32 9.93 -5.59
N ASP A 93 4.74 10.78 -4.65
CA ASP A 93 4.80 12.23 -4.80
C ASP A 93 6.16 12.81 -4.36
N SER A 94 6.34 14.11 -4.46
CA SER A 94 7.63 14.77 -4.14
C SER A 94 7.60 15.49 -2.80
N LEU A 95 6.61 15.24 -1.93
CA LEU A 95 6.53 15.87 -0.61
C LEU A 95 7.67 15.38 0.28
N ASP A 96 8.28 16.29 1.02
CA ASP A 96 9.27 15.94 2.04
C ASP A 96 8.59 15.30 3.26
N ARG A 97 8.91 14.03 3.50
CA ARG A 97 8.45 13.24 4.66
C ARG A 97 9.62 12.75 5.52
N THR A 98 10.76 13.45 5.51
CA THR A 98 11.95 13.12 6.34
C THR A 98 11.65 13.06 7.83
N HIS A 99 10.60 13.75 8.29
CA HIS A 99 10.10 13.70 9.66
C HIS A 99 9.38 12.39 10.03
N ILE A 100 8.99 11.56 9.04
CA ILE A 100 8.44 10.21 9.23
C ILE A 100 9.45 9.14 8.83
N VAL A 101 10.07 9.30 7.65
CA VAL A 101 11.08 8.38 7.11
C VAL A 101 12.29 9.17 6.61
N ASP A 102 13.43 9.03 7.28
CA ASP A 102 14.71 9.57 6.81
C ASP A 102 15.26 8.70 5.67
N THR A 103 14.92 9.07 4.44
CA THR A 103 15.32 8.34 3.23
C THR A 103 16.82 8.31 3.00
N LYS A 104 17.60 9.20 3.64
CA LYS A 104 19.08 9.19 3.55
C LYS A 104 19.69 8.02 4.32
N VAL A 105 18.96 7.48 5.30
CA VAL A 105 19.39 6.34 6.12
C VAL A 105 18.94 5.00 5.52
N LEU A 106 17.95 5.01 4.63
CA LEU A 106 17.51 3.82 3.92
C LEU A 106 18.61 3.28 3.00
N LYS A 107 18.67 1.95 2.89
CA LYS A 107 19.49 1.29 1.88
C LYS A 107 18.82 1.46 0.52
N LYS A 108 19.61 1.79 -0.50
CA LYS A 108 19.14 1.82 -1.89
C LYS A 108 18.91 0.39 -2.38
N TYR A 109 17.80 0.16 -3.06
CA TYR A 109 17.54 -1.11 -3.71
C TYR A 109 18.42 -1.26 -4.97
N SER A 110 19.03 -2.42 -5.13
CA SER A 110 19.94 -2.75 -6.25
C SER A 110 19.63 -4.11 -6.88
N GLY A 111 18.35 -4.47 -6.96
CA GLY A 111 17.86 -5.69 -7.64
C GLY A 111 17.59 -6.88 -6.72
N LYS A 112 18.38 -7.09 -5.67
CA LYS A 112 18.14 -8.17 -4.68
C LYS A 112 18.31 -7.67 -3.25
N ILE A 113 17.51 -8.24 -2.34
CA ILE A 113 17.65 -8.04 -0.90
C ILE A 113 17.93 -9.41 -0.26
N ASP A 114 19.12 -9.59 0.30
CA ASP A 114 19.54 -10.86 0.88
C ASP A 114 18.65 -11.31 2.03
N GLY A 115 18.31 -12.60 2.04
CA GLY A 115 17.41 -13.20 3.03
C GLY A 115 15.92 -13.00 2.73
N TYR A 116 15.56 -12.25 1.70
CA TYR A 116 14.17 -12.00 1.32
C TYR A 116 13.90 -12.40 -0.14
N ARG A 117 12.68 -12.88 -0.40
CA ARG A 117 12.24 -13.29 -1.74
C ARG A 117 11.61 -12.11 -2.47
N ASN A 118 11.91 -11.98 -3.76
CA ASN A 118 11.17 -11.14 -4.69
C ASN A 118 9.87 -11.85 -5.09
N VAL A 119 8.76 -11.12 -5.18
CA VAL A 119 7.47 -11.67 -5.59
C VAL A 119 7.50 -12.36 -6.96
N PHE A 120 8.28 -11.87 -7.93
CA PHE A 120 8.39 -12.49 -9.25
C PHE A 120 9.07 -13.87 -9.25
N GLN A 121 9.72 -14.23 -8.14
CA GLN A 121 10.42 -15.51 -8.00
C GLN A 121 9.56 -16.58 -7.30
N SER A 122 8.37 -16.24 -6.80
CA SER A 122 7.57 -17.18 -6.01
C SER A 122 6.07 -16.91 -6.20
N LYS A 123 5.38 -17.90 -6.76
CA LYS A 123 3.92 -17.89 -6.94
C LYS A 123 3.20 -18.19 -5.62
N GLY A 124 2.04 -17.58 -5.39
CA GLY A 124 1.09 -17.99 -4.34
C GLY A 124 1.64 -17.95 -2.90
N ILE A 125 2.26 -16.84 -2.49
CA ILE A 125 3.03 -16.83 -1.22
C ILE A 125 2.13 -16.67 0.00
N THR A 126 1.33 -15.60 0.06
CA THR A 126 0.39 -15.30 1.17
C THR A 126 -0.50 -14.14 0.73
N GLU A 127 -1.76 -14.13 1.18
CA GLU A 127 -2.66 -12.98 1.02
C GLU A 127 -2.10 -11.73 1.72
N PRO A 128 -2.12 -10.55 1.09
CA PRO A 128 -1.63 -9.33 1.71
C PRO A 128 -2.65 -8.78 2.72
N ILE A 129 -2.15 -8.17 3.80
CA ILE A 129 -2.99 -7.40 4.74
C ILE A 129 -2.53 -5.94 4.72
N GLN A 130 -3.45 -5.02 4.46
CA GLN A 130 -3.17 -3.59 4.40
C GLN A 130 -3.86 -2.80 5.52
N ARG A 131 -3.19 -1.75 6.01
CA ARG A 131 -3.78 -0.69 6.84
C ARG A 131 -3.43 0.68 6.31
N ALA A 132 -4.38 1.61 6.42
CA ALA A 132 -4.22 2.99 5.98
C ALA A 132 -4.26 3.96 7.17
N PHE A 133 -3.42 4.99 7.10
CA PHE A 133 -3.24 6.01 8.13
C PHE A 133 -3.14 7.40 7.52
N PHE A 134 -3.52 8.43 8.28
CA PHE A 134 -3.12 9.80 8.02
C PHE A 134 -1.75 10.08 8.64
N ILE A 135 -0.93 10.82 7.91
CA ILE A 135 0.21 11.54 8.45
C ILE A 135 -0.25 12.97 8.73
N THR A 136 -0.31 13.37 10.01
CA THR A 136 -0.74 14.71 10.41
C THR A 136 0.45 15.64 10.67
N ASN A 137 0.19 16.95 10.73
CA ASN A 137 1.19 18.01 10.88
C ASN A 137 2.07 17.88 12.14
N GLU A 138 1.65 17.10 13.15
CA GLU A 138 2.42 16.85 14.36
C GLU A 138 3.35 15.61 14.24
N ASN A 139 3.67 15.19 13.02
CA ASN A 139 4.40 13.95 12.72
C ASN A 139 3.70 12.70 13.31
N ARG A 140 2.40 12.78 13.58
CA ARG A 140 1.60 11.68 14.14
C ARG A 140 1.01 10.87 13.00
N ILE A 141 1.03 9.55 13.20
CA ILE A 141 0.38 8.59 12.32
C ILE A 141 -0.89 8.14 13.03
N VAL A 142 -2.05 8.44 12.44
CA VAL A 142 -3.36 8.12 13.02
C VAL A 142 -4.17 7.28 12.06
N ARG A 143 -4.94 6.32 12.57
CA ARG A 143 -5.76 5.44 11.74
C ARG A 143 -6.84 6.24 11.01
N ILE A 144 -7.06 5.93 9.74
CA ILE A 144 -8.17 6.53 8.99
C ILE A 144 -9.49 5.99 9.55
N PRO A 145 -10.48 6.85 9.90
CA PRO A 145 -11.79 6.39 10.34
C PRO A 145 -12.51 5.56 9.28
N LYS A 146 -13.34 4.61 9.72
CA LYS A 146 -14.25 3.88 8.83
C LYS A 146 -15.19 4.86 8.11
N GLY A 147 -15.48 4.60 6.84
CA GLY A 147 -16.36 5.45 6.02
C GLY A 147 -15.75 6.79 5.60
N PHE A 148 -14.44 6.99 5.81
CA PHE A 148 -13.79 8.23 5.41
C PHE A 148 -13.62 8.32 3.89
N SER A 149 -14.19 9.36 3.28
CA SER A 149 -14.01 9.66 1.86
C SER A 149 -12.90 10.69 1.65
N LEU A 150 -11.90 10.35 0.83
CA LEU A 150 -10.74 11.19 0.53
C LEU A 150 -11.08 12.39 -0.39
N LEU A 151 -12.23 12.35 -1.06
CA LEU A 151 -12.76 13.47 -1.85
C LEU A 151 -13.87 14.16 -1.06
N SER A 152 -13.57 15.16 -0.23
CA SER A 152 -14.60 15.94 0.45
C SER A 152 -15.05 17.16 -0.37
N LYS A 153 -16.36 17.20 -0.65
CA LYS A 153 -17.22 18.31 -1.11
C LYS A 153 -16.84 18.99 -2.44
N GLY A 154 -17.48 18.58 -3.54
CA GLY A 154 -17.48 19.38 -4.78
C GLY A 154 -17.87 18.67 -6.09
N GLY A 155 -18.20 17.39 -6.07
CA GLY A 155 -18.59 16.66 -7.28
C GLY A 155 -18.97 15.23 -6.98
N TYR A 156 -20.04 15.06 -6.20
CA TYR A 156 -20.68 13.76 -6.05
C TYR A 156 -21.39 13.45 -7.37
N VAL A 157 -21.00 12.37 -8.03
CA VAL A 157 -21.84 11.71 -9.02
C VAL A 157 -21.91 10.26 -8.58
N ASP A 158 -23.06 9.86 -8.02
CA ASP A 158 -23.38 8.43 -7.97
C ASP A 158 -23.56 7.99 -9.42
N THR A 159 -22.45 7.56 -10.01
CA THR A 159 -22.49 7.03 -11.36
C THR A 159 -23.09 5.63 -11.20
N ASN A 160 -24.33 5.45 -11.64
CA ASN A 160 -25.00 4.15 -11.73
C ASN A 160 -24.30 3.26 -12.78
N VAL A 161 -23.00 3.02 -12.59
CA VAL A 161 -22.07 2.32 -13.48
C VAL A 161 -22.09 0.84 -13.16
N ILE A 162 -22.11 0.43 -11.89
CA ILE A 162 -22.17 -0.99 -11.53
C ILE A 162 -23.62 -1.44 -11.52
N LYS A 163 -23.97 -2.34 -12.45
CA LYS A 163 -25.30 -2.94 -12.57
C LYS A 163 -25.47 -4.13 -11.63
N ASN A 164 -24.45 -4.99 -11.55
CA ASN A 164 -24.51 -6.22 -10.76
C ASN A 164 -24.62 -5.91 -9.27
N THR A 165 -25.71 -6.36 -8.65
CA THR A 165 -26.07 -6.04 -7.25
C THR A 165 -25.07 -6.63 -6.24
N GLY A 166 -24.63 -7.87 -6.45
CA GLY A 166 -23.67 -8.56 -5.59
C GLY A 166 -22.30 -7.89 -5.58
N LEU A 167 -21.79 -7.54 -6.76
CA LEU A 167 -20.55 -6.77 -6.93
C LEU A 167 -20.68 -5.39 -6.30
N LYS A 168 -21.82 -4.70 -6.50
CA LYS A 168 -22.08 -3.39 -5.89
C LYS A 168 -22.02 -3.48 -4.36
N LYS A 169 -22.66 -4.48 -3.77
CA LYS A 169 -22.64 -4.72 -2.32
C LYS A 169 -21.23 -5.01 -1.80
N PHE A 170 -20.48 -5.86 -2.50
CA PHE A 170 -19.09 -6.18 -2.13
C PHE A 170 -18.19 -4.94 -2.12
N LEU A 171 -18.19 -4.18 -3.22
CA LEU A 171 -17.32 -3.02 -3.36
C LEU A 171 -17.67 -1.93 -2.36
N HIS A 172 -18.96 -1.69 -2.13
CA HIS A 172 -19.42 -0.77 -1.09
C HIS A 172 -18.87 -1.17 0.28
N ASN A 173 -19.07 -2.44 0.68
CA ASN A 173 -18.57 -2.93 1.96
C ASN A 173 -17.03 -2.85 2.05
N TYR A 174 -16.30 -3.19 0.99
CA TYR A 174 -14.85 -3.11 1.01
C TYR A 174 -14.35 -1.66 1.17
N ILE A 175 -14.80 -0.77 0.29
CA ILE A 175 -14.34 0.63 0.21
C ILE A 175 -14.61 1.39 1.51
N GLU A 176 -15.74 1.13 2.17
CA GLU A 176 -16.05 1.75 3.46
C GLU A 176 -15.10 1.34 4.59
N ASN A 177 -14.56 0.12 4.53
CA ASN A 177 -13.71 -0.44 5.58
C ASN A 177 -12.21 -0.34 5.28
N ALA A 178 -11.82 -0.13 4.02
CA ALA A 178 -10.42 -0.09 3.59
C ALA A 178 -10.13 1.11 2.66
N PRO A 179 -10.06 2.34 3.21
CA PRO A 179 -9.79 3.54 2.43
C PRO A 179 -8.45 3.45 1.66
N SER A 180 -8.49 3.78 0.37
CA SER A 180 -7.32 3.89 -0.49
C SER A 180 -7.42 5.09 -1.43
N VAL A 181 -6.30 5.48 -2.06
CA VAL A 181 -6.26 6.62 -3.00
C VAL A 181 -7.24 6.38 -4.15
N LEU A 182 -7.20 5.17 -4.73
CA LEU A 182 -8.12 4.73 -5.76
C LEU A 182 -8.34 3.22 -5.66
N TYR A 183 -9.35 2.74 -6.37
CA TYR A 183 -9.62 1.31 -6.50
C TYR A 183 -9.63 0.90 -7.96
N GLU A 184 -9.00 -0.23 -8.22
CA GLU A 184 -8.98 -0.85 -9.52
C GLU A 184 -10.11 -1.88 -9.64
N LEU A 185 -10.75 -1.88 -10.81
CA LEU A 185 -11.62 -2.96 -11.27
C LEU A 185 -11.13 -3.42 -12.64
N ARG A 186 -10.75 -4.69 -12.75
CA ARG A 186 -10.53 -5.36 -14.03
C ARG A 186 -11.56 -6.44 -14.25
N PHE A 187 -11.80 -6.73 -15.51
CA PHE A 187 -12.76 -7.75 -15.91
C PHE A 187 -12.05 -8.85 -16.70
N LYS A 188 -12.42 -10.09 -16.42
CA LYS A 188 -11.94 -11.24 -17.19
C LYS A 188 -13.11 -12.16 -17.51
N GLN A 189 -13.18 -12.61 -18.76
CA GLN A 189 -14.03 -13.72 -19.15
C GLN A 189 -13.16 -14.91 -19.52
N GLU A 190 -13.37 -16.04 -18.85
CA GLU A 190 -12.61 -17.25 -19.10
C GLU A 190 -13.48 -18.49 -18.91
N LYS A 191 -13.43 -19.42 -19.87
CA LYS A 191 -14.14 -20.71 -19.81
C LYS A 191 -15.64 -20.56 -19.50
N GLY A 192 -16.28 -19.54 -20.10
CA GLY A 192 -17.71 -19.25 -19.89
C GLY A 192 -18.06 -18.61 -18.55
N LYS A 193 -17.06 -18.29 -17.71
CA LYS A 193 -17.22 -17.61 -16.43
C LYS A 193 -16.80 -16.15 -16.53
N GLN A 194 -17.41 -15.33 -15.68
CA GLN A 194 -17.12 -13.91 -15.55
C GLN A 194 -16.41 -13.66 -14.21
N TYR A 195 -15.30 -12.94 -14.27
CA TYR A 195 -14.51 -12.57 -13.10
C TYR A 195 -14.34 -11.06 -13.02
N VAL A 196 -14.20 -10.59 -11.78
CA VAL A 196 -13.79 -9.23 -11.43
C VAL A 196 -12.54 -9.33 -10.57
N ILE A 197 -11.51 -8.58 -10.94
CA ILE A 197 -10.26 -8.48 -10.21
C ILE A 197 -10.21 -7.08 -9.62
N PHE A 198 -10.09 -7.01 -8.30
CA PHE A 198 -10.25 -5.78 -7.52
C PHE A 198 -9.05 -5.56 -6.60
N ARG A 199 -8.53 -4.34 -6.55
CA ARG A 199 -7.49 -3.97 -5.58
C ARG A 199 -7.52 -2.49 -5.21
N PRO A 200 -7.27 -2.13 -3.93
CA PRO A 200 -6.91 -0.77 -3.56
C PRO A 200 -5.52 -0.43 -4.10
N MET A 201 -5.33 0.78 -4.61
CA MET A 201 -4.07 1.23 -5.20
C MET A 201 -3.77 2.69 -4.88
N ILE A 202 -2.50 3.05 -4.95
CA ILE A 202 -2.01 4.43 -4.75
C ILE A 202 -1.72 5.19 -6.05
N PHE A 203 -1.83 4.50 -7.20
CA PHE A 203 -1.69 5.03 -8.56
C PHE A 203 -2.45 4.13 -9.55
N TYR A 204 -2.66 4.61 -10.79
CA TYR A 204 -3.26 3.83 -11.88
C TYR A 204 -2.28 3.61 -13.02
N ASP A 205 -2.53 2.61 -13.87
CA ASP A 205 -1.76 2.40 -15.10
C ASP A 205 -2.41 3.15 -16.27
N SER A 206 -1.83 4.29 -16.64
CA SER A 206 -2.37 5.12 -17.73
C SER A 206 -2.28 4.45 -19.10
N SER A 207 -1.36 3.50 -19.29
CA SER A 207 -1.18 2.79 -20.57
C SER A 207 -2.26 1.74 -20.83
N LYS A 208 -2.88 1.21 -19.76
CA LYS A 208 -3.93 0.19 -19.84
C LYS A 208 -5.32 0.71 -19.53
N LEU A 209 -5.44 1.92 -18.99
CA LEU A 209 -6.71 2.50 -18.57
C LEU A 209 -7.75 2.51 -19.69
N ASN A 210 -8.93 1.92 -19.45
CA ASN A 210 -10.04 1.96 -20.40
C ASN A 210 -11.07 3.03 -20.04
N GLY A 211 -11.17 3.39 -18.77
CA GLY A 211 -12.04 4.44 -18.28
C GLY A 211 -12.04 4.49 -16.76
N TYR A 212 -12.78 5.44 -16.20
CA TYR A 212 -12.90 5.59 -14.77
C TYR A 212 -14.25 6.21 -14.41
N PHE A 213 -14.61 6.12 -13.14
CA PHE A 213 -15.76 6.81 -12.58
C PHE A 213 -15.50 7.15 -11.11
N PHE A 214 -16.37 7.99 -10.55
CA PHE A 214 -16.36 8.28 -9.13
C PHE A 214 -17.55 7.59 -8.47
N TRP A 215 -17.31 6.98 -7.31
CA TRP A 215 -18.33 6.35 -6.49
C TRP A 215 -18.11 6.72 -5.02
N ASN A 216 -19.09 7.39 -4.41
CA ASN A 216 -19.02 7.84 -3.02
C ASN A 216 -17.75 8.64 -2.68
N GLY A 217 -17.27 9.44 -3.64
CA GLY A 217 -16.03 10.21 -3.47
C GLY A 217 -14.76 9.36 -3.51
N HIS A 218 -14.81 8.17 -4.11
CA HIS A 218 -13.65 7.36 -4.41
C HIS A 218 -13.48 7.24 -5.93
N LEU A 219 -12.23 7.29 -6.39
CA LEU A 219 -11.91 7.01 -7.78
C LEU A 219 -11.90 5.50 -8.01
N ILE A 220 -12.67 5.06 -9.02
CA ILE A 220 -12.65 3.69 -9.52
C ILE A 220 -12.10 3.71 -10.94
N VAL A 221 -10.98 3.03 -11.17
CA VAL A 221 -10.35 2.89 -12.49
C VAL A 221 -10.68 1.53 -13.09
N LEU A 222 -10.95 1.51 -14.40
CA LEU A 222 -11.42 0.35 -15.12
C LEU A 222 -10.39 -0.12 -16.14
N TYR A 223 -10.12 -1.43 -16.12
CA TYR A 223 -9.30 -2.10 -17.11
C TYR A 223 -10.00 -3.34 -17.66
N ASP A 224 -9.56 -3.77 -18.84
CA ASP A 224 -10.21 -4.82 -19.63
C ASP A 224 -11.72 -4.63 -19.77
N LEU A 225 -12.17 -3.39 -19.97
CA LEU A 225 -13.59 -3.01 -20.01
C LEU A 225 -14.39 -3.78 -21.07
N LYS A 226 -13.75 -4.22 -22.15
CA LYS A 226 -14.38 -5.09 -23.17
C LYS A 226 -14.86 -6.43 -22.60
N GLN A 227 -14.22 -6.92 -21.53
CA GLN A 227 -14.54 -8.17 -20.85
C GLN A 227 -15.55 -7.98 -19.71
N SER A 228 -16.09 -6.77 -19.50
CA SER A 228 -17.05 -6.52 -18.41
C SER A 228 -18.41 -7.17 -18.63
N GLY A 229 -18.71 -7.64 -19.84
CA GLY A 229 -20.07 -8.03 -20.24
C GLY A 229 -21.10 -6.97 -19.85
N ASP A 230 -22.21 -7.42 -19.27
CA ASP A 230 -23.32 -6.59 -18.79
C ASP A 230 -23.18 -6.13 -17.33
N LEU A 231 -22.02 -6.34 -16.69
CA LEU A 231 -21.80 -5.91 -15.31
C LEU A 231 -21.87 -4.39 -15.15
N LEU A 232 -21.61 -3.64 -16.22
CA LEU A 232 -21.50 -2.19 -16.20
C LEU A 232 -22.49 -1.48 -17.13
N ASN A 233 -22.96 -0.32 -16.68
CA ASN A 233 -23.59 0.73 -17.47
C ASN A 233 -22.49 1.66 -18.01
N LYS A 234 -22.12 1.47 -19.28
CA LYS A 234 -20.94 2.10 -19.87
C LYS A 234 -21.12 3.58 -20.18
N GLN A 235 -22.36 4.06 -20.21
CA GLN A 235 -22.75 5.43 -20.54
C GLN A 235 -22.18 6.47 -19.57
N ASN A 236 -21.95 6.08 -18.32
CA ASN A 236 -21.47 6.98 -17.26
C ASN A 236 -19.96 6.83 -16.98
N ILE A 237 -19.24 6.12 -17.85
CA ILE A 237 -17.78 5.95 -17.74
C ILE A 237 -17.09 7.15 -18.38
N LEU A 238 -16.15 7.74 -17.66
CA LEU A 238 -15.30 8.80 -18.17
C LEU A 238 -14.10 8.19 -18.91
N HIS A 239 -13.76 8.77 -20.06
CA HIS A 239 -12.66 8.33 -20.90
C HIS A 239 -11.60 9.44 -20.97
N SER A 240 -10.54 9.28 -20.21
CA SER A 240 -9.32 10.07 -20.30
C SER A 240 -8.15 9.21 -19.87
N HIS A 241 -7.03 9.30 -20.60
CA HIS A 241 -5.77 8.64 -20.20
C HIS A 241 -5.10 9.33 -19.01
N LYS A 242 -5.53 10.54 -18.66
CA LYS A 242 -5.04 11.31 -17.52
C LYS A 242 -6.18 11.71 -16.59
N ILE A 243 -6.09 11.30 -15.34
CA ILE A 243 -7.07 11.63 -14.30
C ILE A 243 -6.49 12.77 -13.43
N PRO A 244 -7.11 13.96 -13.39
CA PRO A 244 -6.61 15.09 -12.61
C PRO A 244 -6.41 14.74 -11.13
N ASN A 245 -5.31 15.19 -10.53
CA ASN A 245 -4.92 14.94 -9.13
C ASN A 245 -4.53 13.49 -8.78
N TYR A 246 -4.54 12.57 -9.75
CA TYR A 246 -4.12 11.18 -9.54
C TYR A 246 -2.81 10.89 -10.28
N ARG A 247 -1.94 10.12 -9.63
CA ARG A 247 -0.66 9.67 -10.18
C ARG A 247 -0.86 8.41 -11.03
N SER A 248 -0.06 8.30 -12.09
CA SER A 248 0.01 7.11 -12.92
C SER A 248 1.42 6.55 -12.99
N LEU A 249 1.56 5.23 -12.96
CA LEU A 249 2.80 4.49 -13.20
C LEU A 249 2.50 3.29 -14.09
N LEU A 250 3.51 2.78 -14.79
CA LEU A 250 3.38 1.53 -15.53
C LEU A 250 3.42 0.35 -14.56
N ILE A 251 2.59 -0.66 -14.82
CA ILE A 251 2.55 -1.88 -14.01
C ILE A 251 3.02 -3.04 -14.87
N ASP A 252 4.15 -3.63 -14.47
CA ASP A 252 4.76 -4.74 -15.19
C ASP A 252 4.07 -6.07 -14.87
N ASP A 253 3.77 -6.33 -13.59
CA ASP A 253 2.98 -7.49 -13.15
C ASP A 253 1.66 -7.08 -12.50
N TRP A 254 0.58 -7.43 -13.18
CA TRP A 254 -0.77 -7.12 -12.75
C TRP A 254 -1.31 -8.09 -11.69
N ASN A 255 -0.59 -9.15 -11.34
CA ASN A 255 -0.93 -10.01 -10.22
C ASN A 255 -0.36 -9.51 -8.89
N PHE A 256 0.38 -8.40 -8.87
CA PHE A 256 0.98 -7.87 -7.65
C PHE A 256 0.72 -6.35 -7.44
N PRO A 257 0.47 -5.87 -6.20
CA PRO A 257 0.12 -6.68 -5.01
C PRO A 257 -1.14 -7.52 -5.28
N TYR A 258 -1.20 -8.71 -4.66
CA TYR A 258 -2.21 -9.73 -4.97
C TYR A 258 -3.63 -9.13 -4.89
N PRO A 259 -4.33 -9.03 -6.04
CA PRO A 259 -5.67 -8.47 -6.06
C PRO A 259 -6.68 -9.49 -5.55
N ILE A 260 -7.79 -9.01 -5.01
CA ILE A 260 -8.95 -9.83 -4.70
C ILE A 260 -9.60 -10.25 -6.00
N LYS A 261 -9.89 -11.54 -6.15
CA LYS A 261 -10.50 -12.11 -7.35
C LYS A 261 -11.88 -12.63 -7.02
N LEU A 262 -12.88 -12.19 -7.79
CA LEU A 262 -14.28 -12.49 -7.58
C LEU A 262 -14.81 -13.22 -8.81
N GLU A 263 -15.44 -14.38 -8.63
CA GLU A 263 -16.28 -15.01 -9.64
C GLU A 263 -17.71 -14.45 -9.53
N ILE A 264 -18.25 -13.98 -10.64
CA ILE A 264 -19.64 -13.55 -10.72
C ILE A 264 -20.50 -14.78 -11.01
N ILE A 265 -21.34 -15.16 -10.04
CA ILE A 265 -22.23 -16.32 -10.16
C ILE A 265 -23.55 -15.89 -10.82
N ASN A 266 -24.14 -14.79 -10.35
CA ASN A 266 -25.34 -14.16 -10.92
C ASN A 266 -25.41 -12.68 -10.48
N ASP A 267 -26.59 -12.04 -10.63
CA ASP A 267 -26.76 -10.63 -10.27
C ASP A 267 -26.48 -10.33 -8.79
N GLU A 268 -26.89 -11.22 -7.89
CA GLU A 268 -26.83 -11.01 -6.44
C GLU A 268 -25.66 -11.74 -5.76
N ALA A 269 -25.22 -12.86 -6.36
CA ALA A 269 -24.22 -13.75 -5.79
C ALA A 269 -22.87 -13.62 -6.49
N ILE A 270 -21.83 -13.43 -5.68
CA ILE A 270 -20.43 -13.47 -6.08
C ILE A 270 -19.68 -14.43 -5.16
N LYS A 271 -18.58 -14.99 -5.64
CA LYS A 271 -17.66 -15.81 -4.84
C LYS A 271 -16.28 -15.14 -4.83
N GLU A 272 -15.78 -14.78 -3.65
CA GLU A 272 -14.37 -14.43 -3.48
C GLU A 272 -13.52 -15.70 -3.59
N LEU A 273 -12.50 -15.65 -4.44
CA LEU A 273 -11.57 -16.74 -4.68
C LEU A 273 -10.37 -16.57 -3.76
N SER A 274 -9.90 -17.67 -3.18
CA SER A 274 -8.61 -17.68 -2.49
C SER A 274 -7.46 -17.33 -3.45
N LEU A 275 -6.32 -16.89 -2.89
CA LEU A 275 -5.09 -16.69 -3.66
C LEU A 275 -4.78 -17.85 -4.60
N GLU A 276 -4.89 -19.09 -4.13
CA GLU A 276 -4.59 -20.29 -4.91
C GLU A 276 -5.56 -20.49 -6.08
N GLU A 277 -6.87 -20.35 -5.84
CA GLU A 277 -7.91 -20.46 -6.88
C GLU A 277 -7.78 -19.34 -7.92
N GLY A 278 -7.47 -18.12 -7.45
CA GLY A 278 -7.42 -16.93 -8.28
C GLY A 278 -6.09 -16.75 -9.02
N TYR A 279 -4.99 -17.35 -8.58
CA TYR A 279 -3.64 -17.01 -9.04
C TYR A 279 -3.48 -17.03 -10.57
N PHE A 280 -4.15 -17.95 -11.26
CA PHE A 280 -4.02 -18.17 -12.71
C PHE A 280 -5.04 -17.40 -13.57
N LEU A 281 -5.91 -16.59 -12.94
CA LEU A 281 -6.78 -15.64 -13.63
C LEU A 281 -6.01 -14.38 -14.03
#